data_AF-A0A1R3HEG9-F1
#
_entry.id   AF-A0A1R3HEG9-F1
#
_cell.length_a   1.000
_cell.length_b   1.000
_cell.length_c   1.000
_cell.angle_alpha   90.00
_cell.angle_beta   90.00
_cell.angle_gamma   90.00
#
_symmetry.space_group_name_H-M   'P 1'
#
loop_
_entity.id
_entity.type
_entity.pdbx_description
1 polymer ?
#
loop_
_entity_poly.entity_id
_entity_poly.type
_entity_poly.pdbx_seq_one_letter_code
_entity_poly.pdbx_strand_id
1 'polypeptide(L)'
;MKINSDGSFSKATKVAGIGIVIRDSDGRVVDVFAIKVKAPDALTAEALALREAVKIAVNNGFDKVCFESNSSLLVADITNLDHIVQNWNIGVVV
;
A
#
# COMPACT_ATOMS: atom_id res chain seq x y z
N MET A 1 13.76 -8.67 -2.55
CA MET A 1 12.70 -8.27 -3.50
C MET A 1 12.44 -6.78 -3.37
N LYS A 2 12.09 -6.13 -4.48
CA LYS A 2 11.58 -4.75 -4.48
C LYS A 2 10.13 -4.77 -4.92
N ILE A 3 9.25 -4.03 -4.23
CA ILE A 3 7.83 -3.98 -4.57
C ILE A 3 7.38 -2.53 -4.63
N ASN A 4 7.02 -2.07 -5.83
CA ASN A 4 6.38 -0.78 -6.02
C ASN A 4 4.87 -0.92 -5.83
N SER A 5 4.27 0.06 -5.16
CA SER A 5 2.82 0.16 -5.03
C SER A 5 2.36 1.59 -5.30
N ASP A 6 1.24 1.73 -6.00
CA ASP A 6 0.63 3.01 -6.33
C ASP A 6 -0.90 2.90 -6.31
N GLY A 7 -1.58 3.94 -5.82
CA GLY A 7 -3.03 4.02 -5.73
C GLY A 7 -3.59 5.19 -6.53
N SER A 8 -4.40 4.90 -7.56
CA SER A 8 -5.13 5.90 -8.33
C SER A 8 -6.56 6.03 -7.82
N PHE A 9 -7.04 7.26 -7.55
CA PHE A 9 -8.37 7.50 -6.99
C PHE A 9 -9.23 8.42 -7.86
N SER A 10 -10.50 8.05 -8.05
CA SER A 10 -11.51 8.87 -8.72
C SER A 10 -12.51 9.45 -7.70
N LYS A 11 -12.41 10.76 -7.45
CA LYS A 11 -13.34 11.48 -6.56
C LYS A 11 -14.79 11.39 -7.01
N ALA A 12 -15.04 11.38 -8.32
CA ALA A 12 -16.38 11.33 -8.91
C ALA A 12 -17.10 10.01 -8.63
N THR A 13 -16.37 8.89 -8.68
CA THR A 13 -16.97 7.55 -8.55
C THR A 13 -16.74 6.92 -7.17
N LYS A 14 -15.84 7.49 -6.35
CA LYS A 14 -15.38 6.90 -5.07
C LYS A 14 -14.77 5.51 -5.25
N VAL A 15 -14.16 5.29 -6.40
CA VAL A 15 -13.44 4.08 -6.78
C VAL A 15 -11.96 4.42 -6.92
N ALA A 16 -11.12 3.45 -6.61
CA ALA A 16 -9.70 3.51 -6.87
C ALA A 16 -9.20 2.28 -7.64
N GLY A 17 -8.10 2.44 -8.35
CA GLY A 17 -7.27 1.34 -8.84
C GLY A 17 -5.99 1.29 -8.02
N ILE A 18 -5.53 0.10 -7.66
CA ILE A 18 -4.21 -0.10 -7.06
C ILE A 18 -3.34 -0.90 -8.03
N GLY A 19 -2.08 -0.49 -8.15
CA GLY A 19 -1.06 -1.13 -8.98
C GLY A 19 0.11 -1.60 -8.12
N ILE A 20 0.61 -2.80 -8.39
CA ILE A 20 1.76 -3.38 -7.67
C ILE A 20 2.70 -3.99 -8.69
N VAL A 21 4.00 -3.71 -8.57
CA VAL A 21 5.06 -4.29 -9.42
C VAL A 21 6.11 -4.92 -8.53
N ILE A 22 6.32 -6.22 -8.67
CA ILE A 22 7.33 -6.98 -7.92
C ILE A 22 8.54 -7.17 -8.81
N ARG A 23 9.74 -6.85 -8.28
CA ARG A 23 11.01 -6.99 -8.98
C ARG A 23 12.04 -7.75 -8.17
N ASP A 24 12.89 -8.49 -8.87
CA ASP A 24 14.09 -9.12 -8.30
C ASP A 24 15.23 -8.10 -8.09
N SER A 25 16.39 -8.58 -7.62
CA SER A 25 17.57 -7.74 -7.38
C SER A 25 18.18 -7.15 -8.66
N ASP A 26 17.96 -7.79 -9.80
CA ASP A 26 18.47 -7.35 -11.11
C ASP A 26 17.49 -6.36 -11.77
N GLY A 27 16.39 -6.03 -11.09
CA GLY A 27 15.35 -5.15 -11.58
C GLY A 27 14.38 -5.81 -12.56
N ARG A 28 14.43 -7.14 -12.74
CA ARG A 28 13.47 -7.85 -13.60
C ARG A 28 12.12 -7.92 -12.91
N VAL A 29 11.07 -7.71 -13.68
CA VAL A 29 9.69 -7.86 -13.20
C VAL A 29 9.42 -9.34 -12.98
N VAL A 30 9.01 -9.68 -11.76
CA VAL A 30 8.65 -11.02 -11.32
C VAL A 30 7.15 -11.22 -11.39
N ASP A 31 6.38 -10.21 -10.97
CA ASP A 31 4.91 -10.25 -11.02
C ASP A 31 4.31 -8.83 -10.99
N VAL A 32 3.06 -8.70 -11.43
CA VAL A 32 2.31 -7.45 -11.47
C VAL A 32 0.85 -7.64 -11.10
N PHE A 33 0.29 -6.68 -10.37
CA PHE A 33 -1.12 -6.70 -9.97
C PHE A 33 -1.78 -5.37 -10.30
N ALA A 34 -3.02 -5.44 -10.77
CA ALA A 34 -3.91 -4.30 -10.96
C ALA A 34 -5.29 -4.64 -10.41
N ILE A 35 -5.72 -3.95 -9.36
CA ILE A 35 -6.92 -4.30 -8.60
C ILE A 35 -7.82 -3.07 -8.47
N LYS A 36 -9.11 -3.23 -8.74
CA LYS A 36 -10.13 -2.20 -8.49
C LYS A 36 -10.62 -2.29 -7.05
N VAL A 37 -10.57 -1.18 -6.32
CA VAL A 37 -10.99 -1.09 -4.91
C VAL A 37 -11.93 0.09 -4.69
N LYS A 38 -12.60 0.13 -3.53
CA LYS A 38 -13.27 1.33 -3.04
C LYS A 38 -12.31 2.06 -2.11
N ALA A 39 -12.23 3.38 -2.26
CA ALA A 39 -11.46 4.25 -1.38
C ALA A 39 -12.24 5.56 -1.16
N PRO A 40 -12.23 6.14 0.05
CA PRO A 40 -12.86 7.43 0.31
C PRO A 40 -12.08 8.62 -0.29
N ASP A 41 -10.76 8.47 -0.41
CA ASP A 41 -9.78 9.47 -0.86
C ASP A 41 -8.51 8.82 -1.46
N ALA A 42 -7.61 9.66 -1.98
CA ALA A 42 -6.37 9.23 -2.62
C ALA A 42 -5.36 8.61 -1.64
N LEU A 43 -5.22 9.16 -0.42
CA LEU A 43 -4.29 8.61 0.57
C LEU A 43 -4.69 7.18 0.96
N THR A 44 -5.99 6.92 1.10
CA THR A 44 -6.50 5.58 1.37
C THR A 44 -6.24 4.64 0.18
N ALA A 45 -6.32 5.12 -1.07
CA ALA A 45 -5.98 4.31 -2.23
C ALA A 45 -4.49 3.88 -2.21
N GLU A 46 -3.58 4.81 -1.90
CA GLU A 46 -2.15 4.52 -1.74
C GLU A 46 -1.90 3.53 -0.58
N ALA A 47 -2.53 3.76 0.57
CA ALA A 47 -2.41 2.88 1.73
C ALA A 47 -2.94 1.47 1.43
N LEU A 48 -4.04 1.36 0.67
CA LEU A 48 -4.58 0.07 0.22
C LEU A 48 -3.63 -0.64 -0.75
N ALA A 49 -2.99 0.10 -1.66
CA ALA A 49 -1.99 -0.46 -2.58
C ALA A 49 -0.80 -1.05 -1.82
N LEU A 50 -0.25 -0.30 -0.86
CA LEU A 50 0.86 -0.79 -0.02
C LEU A 50 0.43 -1.98 0.86
N ARG A 51 -0.75 -1.92 1.48
CA ARG A 51 -1.27 -3.02 2.29
C ARG A 51 -1.38 -4.31 1.48
N GLU A 52 -1.87 -4.23 0.25
CA GLU A 52 -2.02 -5.39 -0.62
C GLU A 52 -0.66 -5.91 -1.10
N ALA A 53 0.30 -5.03 -1.39
CA ALA A 53 1.68 -5.40 -1.70
C ALA A 53 2.34 -6.17 -0.55
N VAL A 54 2.13 -5.74 0.70
CA VAL A 54 2.63 -6.44 1.89
C VAL A 54 2.00 -7.83 2.02
N LYS A 55 0.69 -7.96 1.82
CA LYS A 55 0.01 -9.27 1.85
C LYS A 55 0.56 -10.22 0.80
N ILE A 56 0.76 -9.76 -0.43
CA ILE A 56 1.33 -10.56 -1.51
C ILE A 56 2.74 -11.02 -1.13
N ALA A 57 3.56 -10.13 -0.58
CA ALA A 57 4.91 -10.47 -0.14
C ALA A 57 4.92 -11.57 0.94
N VAL A 58 4.03 -11.46 1.94
CA VAL A 58 3.88 -12.46 3.01
C VAL A 58 3.40 -13.79 2.45
N ASN A 59 2.38 -13.78 1.59
CA ASN A 59 1.83 -15.00 0.98
C ASN A 59 2.85 -15.71 0.08
N ASN A 60 3.77 -14.97 -0.54
CA ASN A 60 4.85 -15.51 -1.37
C ASN A 60 6.10 -15.91 -0.57
N GLY A 61 6.11 -15.73 0.75
CA GLY A 61 7.25 -16.09 1.61
C GLY A 61 8.49 -15.23 1.38
N PHE A 62 8.31 -13.94 1.03
CA PHE A 62 9.44 -13.03 0.83
C PHE A 62 9.95 -12.45 2.16
N ASP A 63 11.15 -12.84 2.59
CA ASP A 63 11.73 -12.41 3.88
C ASP A 63 12.36 -11.00 3.85
N LYS A 64 12.95 -10.60 2.72
CA LYS A 64 13.66 -9.31 2.58
C LYS A 64 13.06 -8.50 1.44
N VAL A 65 12.18 -7.57 1.80
CA VAL A 65 11.40 -6.77 0.86
C VAL A 65 11.65 -5.29 1.09
N CYS A 66 11.93 -4.57 0.01
CA CYS A 66 11.94 -3.11 -0.02
C CYS A 66 10.65 -2.64 -0.71
N PHE A 67 9.77 -2.01 0.05
CA PHE A 67 8.56 -1.39 -0.47
C PHE A 67 8.84 0.03 -0.94
N GLU A 68 8.41 0.37 -2.15
CA GLU A 68 8.64 1.65 -2.80
C GLU A 68 7.28 2.30 -3.12
N SER A 69 7.00 3.47 -2.53
CA SER A 69 5.82 4.29 -2.83
C SER A 69 6.26 5.72 -3.17
N ASN A 70 5.54 6.37 -4.08
CA ASN A 70 5.70 7.77 -4.47
C ASN A 70 4.89 8.73 -3.58
N SER A 71 4.04 8.21 -2.69
CA SER A 71 3.21 9.01 -1.80
C SER A 71 4.01 9.43 -0.57
N SER A 72 4.52 10.67 -0.58
CA SER A 72 5.29 11.23 0.53
C SER A 72 4.50 11.29 1.83
N LEU A 73 3.18 11.55 1.75
CA LEU A 73 2.27 11.53 2.91
C LEU A 73 2.19 10.13 3.52
N LEU A 74 1.94 9.11 2.68
CA LEU A 74 1.89 7.73 3.17
C LEU A 74 3.22 7.32 3.80
N VAL A 75 4.34 7.60 3.13
CA VAL A 75 5.67 7.25 3.63
C VAL A 75 5.95 7.95 4.96
N ALA A 76 5.59 9.23 5.10
CA ALA A 76 5.73 9.95 6.37
C ALA A 76 4.88 9.32 7.48
N ASP A 77 3.62 8.98 7.21
CA ASP A 77 2.70 8.41 8.20
C ASP A 77 3.19 7.05 8.72
N ILE A 78 3.64 6.15 7.83
CA ILE A 78 4.05 4.78 8.21
C ILE A 78 5.47 4.68 8.77
N THR A 79 6.33 5.67 8.50
CA THR A 79 7.71 5.67 9.01
C THR A 79 7.87 6.51 10.28
N ASN A 80 6.82 7.24 10.69
CA ASN A 80 6.83 8.01 11.91
C ASN A 80 6.80 7.10 13.15
N LEU A 81 7.94 7.03 13.85
CA LEU A 81 8.14 6.22 15.05
C LEU A 81 7.46 6.79 16.31
N ASP A 82 7.00 8.05 16.28
CA ASP A 82 6.26 8.66 17.40
C ASP A 82 4.82 8.12 17.49
N HIS A 83 4.35 7.41 16.46
CA HIS A 83 3.04 6.75 16.41
C HIS A 83 3.06 5.27 16.84
N ILE A 84 4.15 4.76 17.44
CA ILE A 84 4.20 3.37 17.95
C ILE A 84 3.16 3.13 19.06
N VAL A 85 2.65 4.18 19.72
CA VAL A 85 1.48 4.10 20.61
C VAL A 85 0.23 4.60 19.88
N GLN A 86 -0.23 3.86 18.87
CA GLN A 86 -1.61 4.06 18.38
C GLN A 86 -2.53 3.08 19.11
N ASN A 87 -3.28 3.60 20.09
CA ASN A 87 -4.46 2.93 20.63
C ASN A 87 -5.54 2.93 19.55
N TRP A 88 -5.54 1.94 18.65
CA TRP A 88 -6.64 1.69 17.73
C TRP A 88 -7.81 1.05 18.48
N ASN A 89 -8.39 1.78 19.45
CA ASN A 89 -9.69 1.43 19.98
C ASN A 89 -10.75 1.98 19.02
N ILE A 90 -11.43 1.08 18.31
CA ILE A 90 -12.65 1.43 17.59
C ILE A 90 -13.76 1.55 18.64
N GLY A 91 -14.02 2.78 19.06
CA GLY A 91 -15.20 3.10 19.86
C GLY A 91 -16.45 3.08 19.00
N VAL A 92 -17.56 2.59 19.57
CA VAL A 92 -18.88 2.70 18.94
C VAL A 92 -19.22 4.20 18.80
N VAL A 93 -19.54 4.63 17.59
CA VAL A 93 -20.11 5.96 17.35
C VAL A 93 -21.54 5.91 17.88
N VAL A 94 -21.80 6.61 18.99
CA VAL A 94 -23.15 6.81 19.56
C VAL A 94 -23.78 8.03 18.93
#